data_AF-A0A1X0R193-F1
#
_entry.id   AF-A0A1X0R193-F1
#
_cell.length_a   1.000
_cell.length_b   1.000
_cell.length_c   1.000
_cell.angle_alpha   90.00
_cell.angle_beta   90.00
_cell.angle_gamma   90.00
#
_symmetry.space_group_name_H-M   'P 1'
#
loop_
_entity.id
_entity.type
_entity.pdbx_description
1 polymer ?
#
loop_
_entity_poly.entity_id
_entity_poly.type
_entity_poly.pdbx_seq_one_letter_code
_entity_poly.pdbx_strand_id
1 'polypeptide(L)' 'LPSYSPFLNLIEEFWSKLKSVVNKDPASVRKKNTKLSEHITKASKHISKENCQAWIEHSLTFWDRCTACEKYL' A
#
# COMPACT_ATOMS: atom_id res chain seq x y z
N LEU A 1 12.92 -4.87 -9.40
CA LEU A 1 12.53 -5.85 -8.36
C LEU A 1 12.42 -7.22 -9.01
N PRO A 2 12.71 -8.31 -8.29
CA PRO A 2 12.50 -9.67 -8.80
C PRO A 2 11.05 -9.87 -9.25
N SER A 3 10.83 -10.70 -10.27
CA SER A 3 9.49 -11.01 -10.76
C SER A 3 8.64 -11.63 -9.65
N TYR A 4 7.33 -11.36 -9.67
CA TYR A 4 6.35 -11.92 -8.73
C TYR A 4 6.66 -11.72 -7.24
N SER A 5 7.40 -10.66 -6.90
CA SER A 5 7.77 -10.35 -5.51
C SER A 5 7.12 -9.03 -5.02
N PRO A 6 5.78 -8.95 -4.94
CA PRO A 6 5.08 -7.73 -4.54
C PRO A 6 5.38 -7.32 -3.09
N PHE A 7 5.69 -8.29 -2.22
CA PHE A 7 6.10 -8.06 -0.82
C PHE A 7 7.42 -7.26 -0.68
N LEU A 8 8.24 -7.22 -1.74
CA LEU A 8 9.43 -6.37 -1.80
C LEU A 8 9.14 -4.97 -2.35
N ASN A 9 7.94 -4.73 -2.88
CA ASN A 9 7.52 -3.47 -3.47
C ASN A 9 6.61 -2.69 -2.51
N LEU A 10 7.18 -1.71 -1.81
CA LEU A 10 6.47 -0.92 -0.80
C LEU A 10 5.21 -0.19 -1.33
N ILE A 11 5.12 0.02 -2.65
CA ILE A 11 3.94 0.66 -3.24
C ILE A 11 2.67 -0.20 -3.08
N GLU A 12 2.81 -1.52 -2.93
CA GLU A 12 1.68 -2.43 -2.71
C GLU A 12 1.03 -2.16 -1.35
N GLU A 13 1.83 -1.95 -0.31
CA GLU A 13 1.36 -1.57 1.03
C GLU A 13 0.69 -0.19 1.02
N PHE A 14 1.27 0.76 0.28
CA PHE A 14 0.67 2.08 0.06
C PHE A 14 -0.74 1.95 -0.53
N TRP A 15 -0.88 1.20 -1.63
CA TRP A 15 -2.19 1.02 -2.28
C TRP A 15 -3.17 0.25 -1.41
N SER A 16 -2.70 -0.74 -0.65
CA SER A 16 -3.52 -1.48 0.32
C SER A 16 -4.13 -0.54 1.36
N LYS A 17 -3.29 0.28 2.02
CA LYS A 17 -3.72 1.27 3.01
C LYS A 17 -4.63 2.34 2.40
N LEU A 18 -4.26 2.87 1.24
CA LEU A 18 -5.04 3.89 0.55
C LEU A 18 -6.45 3.39 0.22
N LYS A 19 -6.56 2.17 -0.34
CA LYS A 19 -7.85 1.52 -0.62
C LYS A 19 -8.68 1.38 0.66
N SER A 20 -8.07 0.98 1.77
CA SER A 20 -8.75 0.93 3.07
C SER A 20 -9.32 2.28 3.48
N VAL A 21 -8.57 3.38 3.30
CA VAL A 21 -9.03 4.74 3.62
C VAL A 21 -10.16 5.19 2.69
N VAL A 22 -10.03 4.98 1.38
CA VAL A 22 -11.06 5.34 0.39
C VAL A 22 -12.36 4.57 0.63
N ASN A 23 -12.26 3.29 0.99
CA ASN A 23 -13.42 2.42 1.22
C ASN A 23 -14.14 2.68 2.55
N LYS A 24 -13.62 3.55 3.43
CA LYS A 24 -14.34 3.96 4.66
C LYS A 24 -15.59 4.79 4.36
N ASP A 25 -15.62 5.49 3.24
CA ASP A 25 -16.79 6.25 2.78
C ASP A 25 -17.02 6.03 1.27
N PRO A 26 -17.55 4.85 0.89
CA PRO A 26 -17.72 4.47 -0.50
C PRO A 26 -18.90 5.19 -1.17
N ALA A 27 -19.76 5.86 -0.39
CA ALA A 27 -20.85 6.70 -0.90
C ALA A 27 -20.30 8.02 -1.44
N SER A 28 -19.29 8.60 -0.75
CA SER A 28 -18.64 9.84 -1.19
C SER A 28 -17.97 9.71 -2.56
N VAL A 29 -17.38 8.56 -2.87
CA VAL A 29 -16.70 8.29 -4.15
C VAL A 29 -17.67 8.15 -5.32
N ARG A 30 -18.90 7.68 -5.05
CA ARG A 30 -19.96 7.46 -6.05
C ARG A 30 -20.85 8.67 -6.29
N LYS A 31 -20.57 9.79 -5.61
CA LYS A 31 -21.38 11.00 -5.71
C LYS A 31 -21.23 11.62 -7.10
N LYS A 32 -22.34 12.07 -7.69
CA LYS A 32 -22.31 12.79 -8.97
C LYS A 32 -21.45 14.06 -8.80
N ASN A 33 -20.51 14.29 -9.72
CA ASN A 33 -19.56 15.42 -9.75
C ASN A 33 -18.34 15.36 -8.82
N THR A 34 -18.10 14.28 -8.07
CA THR A 34 -16.82 14.11 -7.34
C THR A 34 -15.79 13.41 -8.21
N LYS A 35 -14.56 13.93 -8.29
CA LYS A 35 -13.47 13.30 -9.04
C LYS A 35 -12.76 12.27 -8.17
N LEU A 36 -12.60 11.04 -8.66
CA LEU A 36 -11.85 9.99 -7.95
C LEU A 36 -10.43 10.44 -7.56
N SER A 37 -9.77 11.23 -8.40
CA SER A 37 -8.44 11.79 -8.13
C SER A 37 -8.39 12.68 -6.87
N GLU A 38 -9.45 13.43 -6.57
CA GLU A 38 -9.56 14.26 -5.36
C GLU A 38 -9.68 13.38 -4.12
N HIS A 39 -10.44 12.29 -4.19
CA HIS A 39 -10.56 11.31 -3.12
C HIS A 39 -9.24 10.58 -2.85
N ILE A 40 -8.54 10.16 -3.91
CA ILE A 40 -7.20 9.56 -3.81
C ILE A 40 -6.23 10.55 -3.16
N THR A 41 -6.23 11.81 -3.60
CA THR A 41 -5.36 12.86 -3.05
C THR A 41 -5.68 13.17 -1.59
N LYS A 42 -6.96 13.11 -1.20
CA LYS A 42 -7.37 13.29 0.20
C LYS A 42 -6.96 12.08 1.04
N ALA A 43 -7.19 10.88 0.54
CA ALA A 43 -6.84 9.63 1.22
C ALA A 43 -5.33 9.47 1.42
N SER A 44 -4.51 9.90 0.45
CA SER A 44 -3.06 9.80 0.55
C SER A 44 -2.49 10.66 1.69
N LYS A 45 -3.17 11.75 2.08
CA LYS A 45 -2.80 12.56 3.25
C LYS A 45 -2.95 11.84 4.59
N HIS A 46 -3.69 10.73 4.64
CA HIS A 46 -3.78 9.88 5.84
C HIS A 46 -2.59 8.92 5.99
N ILE A 47 -1.69 8.88 5.00
CA ILE A 47 -0.50 8.04 5.05
C ILE A 47 0.58 8.83 5.77
N SER A 48 0.85 8.41 6.99
CA SER A 48 1.87 9.04 7.84
C SER A 48 3.26 8.46 7.58
N LYS A 49 4.30 9.15 8.09
CA LYS A 49 5.69 8.68 7.99
C LYS A 49 5.89 7.34 8.69
N GLU A 50 5.18 7.12 9.80
CA GLU A 50 5.24 5.89 10.59
C GLU A 50 4.70 4.70 9.79
N ASN A 51 3.68 4.91 8.95
CA ASN A 51 3.23 3.85 8.03
C ASN A 51 4.35 3.49 7.05
N CYS A 52 4.99 4.49 6.42
CA CYS A 52 6.08 4.26 5.47
C CYS A 52 7.25 3.53 6.13
N GLN A 53 7.64 3.93 7.34
CA GLN A 53 8.71 3.28 8.09
C GLN A 53 8.36 1.82 8.42
N ALA A 54 7.16 1.57 8.94
CA ALA A 54 6.70 0.21 9.24
C ALA A 54 6.68 -0.70 8.00
N TRP A 55 6.32 -0.16 6.82
CA TRP A 55 6.35 -0.92 5.57
C TRP A 55 7.79 -1.26 5.14
N ILE A 56 8.73 -0.34 5.31
CA ILE A 56 10.16 -0.59 5.05
C ILE A 56 10.65 -1.72 5.97
N GLU A 57 10.39 -1.60 7.28
CA GLU A 57 10.77 -2.61 8.28
C GLU A 57 10.17 -3.98 7.95
N HIS A 58 8.89 -4.02 7.57
CA HIS A 58 8.22 -5.24 7.13
C HIS A 58 8.87 -5.85 5.89
N SER A 59 9.16 -5.06 4.85
CA SER A 59 9.83 -5.53 3.62
C SER A 59 11.22 -6.13 3.89
N LEU A 60 11.97 -5.54 4.82
CA LEU A 60 13.29 -6.05 5.20
C LEU A 60 13.23 -7.46 5.80
N THR A 61 12.13 -7.84 6.45
CA THR A 61 11.97 -9.20 7.01
C THR A 61 11.94 -10.31 5.96
N PHE A 62 11.69 -9.97 4.69
CA PHE A 62 11.66 -10.94 3.59
C PHE A 62 13.04 -11.17 2.95
N TRP A 63 14.01 -10.29 3.17
CA TRP A 63 15.27 -10.33 2.42
C TRP A 63 16.12 -11.56 2.71
N ASP A 64 16.22 -11.94 3.99
CA ASP A 64 16.94 -13.14 4.41
C ASP A 64 16.29 -14.41 3.84
N ARG A 65 14.96 -14.45 3.83
CA ARG A 65 14.18 -15.56 3.28
C ARG A 65 14.31 -15.67 1.75
N CYS A 66 14.37 -14.52 1.06
CA CYS A 66 14.65 -14.47 -0.38
C CYS A 66 16.05 -14.99 -0.71
N THR A 67 17.07 -14.57 0.03
CA THR A 67 18.46 -14.99 -0.21
C THR A 67 18.69 -16.45 0.15
N ALA A 68 17.91 -16.99 1.10
CA ALA A 68 17.84 -18.42 1.39
C ALA A 68 17.06 -19.24 0.33
N CYS A 69 16.50 -18.60 -0.70
CA CYS A 69 15.69 -19.23 -1.74
C CYS A 69 14.50 -20.03 -1.18
N GLU A 70 13.84 -19.52 -0.13
CA GLU A 70 12.62 -20.14 0.39
C GLU A 70 11.54 -20.19 -0.71
N LYS A 71 10.91 -21.36 -0.86
CA LYS A 71 9.95 -21.60 -1.95
C LYS A 71 8.60 -20.90 -1.75
N TYR A 72 8.29 -20.42 -0.55
CA TYR A 72 7.00 -19.81 -0.19
C TYR A 72 7.22 -18.53 0.61
N LEU A 73 7.02 -17.39 -0.04
CA LEU A 73 7.16 -16.05 0.52
C LEU A 73 5.85 -15.28 0.43
#